data_AF-A0A828YUM1-F1
#
_entry.id   AF-A0A828YUM1-F1
#
_cell.length_a   1.000
_cell.length_b   1.000
_cell.length_c   1.000
_cell.angle_alpha   90.00
_cell.angle_beta   90.00
_cell.angle_gamma   90.00
#
_symmetry.space_group_name_H-M   'P 1'
#
loop_
_entity.id
_entity.type
_entity.pdbx_description
1 polymer ?
#
loop_
_entity_poly.entity_id
_entity_poly.type
_entity_poly.pdbx_seq_one_letter_code
_entity_poly.pdbx_strand_id
1 'polypeptide(L)' 'MIADFRNAFVLETAGKFWAWKRIEGFYSISNGLTLEDDYDAIHPKAIEFAYKKDWVKKGETFSFRKAFSDSFLLFSASVG' A
#
# COMPACT_ATOMS: atom_id res chain seq x y z
N MET A 1 -8.45 -8.02 -5.04
CA MET A 1 -7.93 -9.39 -4.86
C MET A 1 -8.01 -10.11 -6.20
N ILE A 2 -7.00 -10.92 -6.51
CA ILE A 2 -6.92 -11.75 -7.72
C ILE A 2 -6.65 -13.17 -7.24
N ALA A 3 -7.42 -14.16 -7.69
CA ALA A 3 -7.27 -15.53 -7.22
C ALA A 3 -7.51 -16.57 -8.31
N ASP A 4 -6.83 -17.70 -8.19
CA ASP A 4 -7.06 -18.95 -8.90
C ASP A 4 -7.24 -20.11 -7.90
N PHE A 5 -7.35 -21.35 -8.39
CA PHE A 5 -7.60 -22.51 -7.53
C PHE A 5 -6.46 -22.85 -6.55
N ARG A 6 -5.25 -22.32 -6.75
CA ARG A 6 -4.05 -22.57 -5.92
C ARG A 6 -3.57 -21.34 -5.18
N ASN A 7 -3.91 -20.14 -5.65
CA ASN A 7 -3.30 -18.91 -5.20
C ASN A 7 -4.34 -17.80 -5.08
N ALA A 8 -4.17 -16.96 -4.07
CA ALA A 8 -4.86 -15.70 -3.96
C ALA A 8 -3.82 -14.59 -3.70
N PHE A 9 -4.08 -13.41 -4.23
CA PHE A 9 -3.23 -12.23 -4.12
C PHE A 9 -4.07 -11.01 -3.82
N VAL A 10 -3.60 -10.17 -2.91
CA VAL A 10 -4.07 -8.80 -2.76
C VAL A 10 -3.07 -7.86 -3.44
N LEU A 11 -3.60 -6.91 -4.20
CA LEU A 11 -2.86 -5.81 -4.81
C LEU A 11 -3.60 -4.55 -4.40
N GLU A 12 -2.88 -3.61 -3.79
CA GLU A 12 -3.41 -2.31 -3.40
C GLU A 12 -2.61 -1.20 -4.07
N THR A 13 -3.30 -0.13 -4.47
CA THR A 13 -2.71 0.95 -5.25
C THR A 13 -2.99 2.31 -4.62
N ALA A 14 -2.02 3.21 -4.75
CA ALA A 14 -2.11 4.61 -4.35
C ALA A 14 -1.48 5.47 -5.47
N GLY A 15 -2.31 5.90 -6.42
CA GLY A 15 -1.83 6.52 -7.65
C GLY A 15 -0.95 5.56 -8.44
N LYS A 16 0.32 5.93 -8.67
CA LYS A 16 1.31 5.08 -9.37
C LYS A 16 1.99 4.04 -8.48
N PHE A 17 1.84 4.15 -7.16
CA PHE A 17 2.46 3.24 -6.21
C PHE A 17 1.54 2.06 -5.95
N TRP A 18 2.15 0.91 -5.64
CA TRP A 18 1.44 -0.33 -5.38
C TRP A 18 2.19 -1.17 -4.37
N ALA A 19 1.47 -2.02 -3.64
CA ALA A 19 2.00 -3.11 -2.85
C ALA A 19 1.14 -4.36 -3.10
N TRP A 20 1.75 -5.54 -3.14
CA TRP A 20 1.02 -6.79 -3.28
C TRP A 20 1.52 -7.86 -2.32
N LYS A 21 0.61 -8.76 -1.98
CA LYS A 21 0.87 -9.91 -1.12
C LYS A 21 0.10 -11.13 -1.60
N ARG A 22 0.74 -12.30 -1.60
CA ARG A 22 0.09 -13.60 -1.70
C ARG A 22 -0.60 -13.91 -0.38
N ILE A 23 -1.86 -14.32 -0.48
CA ILE A 23 -2.69 -14.67 0.66
C ILE A 23 -2.45 -16.13 1.01
N GLU A 24 -2.06 -16.38 2.25
CA GLU A 24 -2.02 -17.71 2.84
C GLU A 24 -3.15 -17.80 3.87
N GLY A 25 -4.26 -18.45 3.49
CA GLY A 25 -5.45 -18.57 4.34
C GLY A 25 -6.51 -17.51 4.04
N PHE A 26 -6.92 -16.74 5.05
CA PHE A 26 -8.04 -15.80 4.96
C PHE A 26 -7.56 -14.35 4.82
N TYR A 27 -8.24 -13.58 3.97
CA TYR A 27 -8.02 -12.14 3.82
C TYR A 27 -9.37 -11.42 3.72
N SER A 28 -9.49 -10.27 4.38
CA SER A 28 -10.67 -9.42 4.30
C SER A 28 -10.41 -8.21 3.40
N ILE A 29 -11.30 -7.98 2.45
CA ILE A 29 -11.23 -6.81 1.57
C ILE A 29 -11.95 -5.65 2.26
N SER A 30 -11.27 -4.50 2.35
CA SER A 30 -11.81 -3.24 2.88
C SER A 30 -11.97 -2.20 1.77
N ASN A 31 -12.71 -1.12 2.03
CA ASN A 31 -12.83 0.04 1.15
C ASN A 31 -11.58 0.94 1.13
N GLY A 32 -10.55 0.63 1.92
CA GLY A 32 -9.29 1.36 1.98
C GLY A 32 -8.09 0.44 1.92
N LEU A 33 -6.90 1.04 1.89
CA LEU A 33 -5.64 0.32 1.99
C LEU A 33 -5.57 -0.47 3.30
N THR A 34 -5.07 -1.69 3.23
CA THR A 34 -4.96 -2.63 4.35
C THR A 34 -3.57 -3.21 4.50
N LEU A 35 -2.74 -3.22 3.45
CA LEU A 35 -1.36 -3.69 3.52
C LEU A 35 -0.52 -2.71 4.36
N GLU A 36 0.03 -3.19 5.47
CA GLU A 36 0.91 -2.40 6.32
C GLU A 36 2.38 -2.59 5.92
N ASP A 37 3.19 -3.20 6.77
CA ASP A 37 4.59 -3.58 6.52
C ASP A 37 4.73 -5.03 6.00
N ASP A 38 3.62 -5.77 5.98
CA ASP A 38 3.54 -7.16 5.55
C ASP A 38 3.04 -7.26 4.10
N TYR A 39 3.98 -7.27 3.16
CA TYR A 39 3.76 -7.43 1.73
C TYR A 39 4.92 -8.18 1.07
N ASP A 40 4.67 -8.87 -0.04
CA ASP A 40 5.69 -9.62 -0.76
C ASP A 40 6.54 -8.70 -1.65
N ALA A 41 5.90 -7.70 -2.27
CA ALA A 41 6.61 -6.67 -3.00
C ALA A 41 5.84 -5.34 -3.04
N ILE A 42 6.60 -4.29 -3.32
CA ILE A 42 6.13 -2.91 -3.39
C ILE A 42 6.78 -2.20 -4.57
N HIS A 43 6.14 -1.14 -5.07
CA HIS A 43 6.72 -0.26 -6.07
C HIS A 43 8.10 0.27 -5.60
N PRO A 44 9.18 0.11 -6.38
CA PRO A 44 10.56 0.36 -5.93
C PRO A 44 10.84 1.75 -5.35
N LYS A 45 10.09 2.77 -5.82
CA LYS A 45 10.21 4.17 -5.37
C LYS A 45 9.21 4.59 -4.30
N ALA A 46 8.33 3.70 -3.82
CA ALA A 46 7.26 4.07 -2.89
C ALA A 46 7.81 4.56 -1.55
N ILE A 47 8.75 3.80 -0.96
CA ILE A 47 9.35 4.11 0.33
C ILE A 47 10.16 5.41 0.26
N GLU A 48 11.04 5.53 -0.74
CA GLU A 48 11.83 6.75 -0.97
C GLU A 48 10.94 7.98 -1.15
N PHE A 49 9.85 7.86 -1.92
CA PHE A 49 8.90 8.94 -2.14
C PHE A 49 8.19 9.34 -0.83
N ALA A 50 7.73 8.37 -0.05
CA ALA A 50 7.06 8.63 1.22
C ALA A 50 7.99 9.34 2.22
N TYR A 51 9.27 8.96 2.29
CA TYR A 51 10.28 9.67 3.08
C TYR A 51 10.50 11.10 2.57
N LYS A 52 10.63 11.30 1.25
CA LYS A 52 10.78 12.65 0.66
C LYS A 52 9.60 13.59 0.93
N LYS A 53 8.45 13.03 1.26
CA LYS A 53 7.22 13.76 1.59
C LYS A 53 6.97 13.87 3.09
N ASP A 54 7.88 13.38 3.92
CA ASP A 54 7.72 13.30 5.38
C ASP A 54 6.47 12.52 5.82
N TRP A 55 6.03 11.54 5.02
CA TRP A 55 4.86 10.69 5.29
C TRP A 55 5.18 9.49 6.19
N VAL A 56 6.46 9.25 6.45
CA VAL A 56 6.96 8.18 7.31
C VAL A 56 7.86 8.83 8.34
N LYS A 57 7.56 8.62 9.63
CA LYS A 57 8.38 9.18 10.69
C LYS A 57 9.74 8.47 10.74
N LYS A 58 10.77 9.24 11.09
CA LYS A 58 12.12 8.72 11.25
C LYS A 58 12.13 7.64 12.34
N GLY A 59 12.63 6.45 12.00
CA GLY A 59 12.75 5.32 12.93
C GLY A 59 11.52 4.41 13.01
N GLU A 60 10.45 4.68 12.26
CA GLU A 60 9.31 3.77 12.15
C GLU A 60 9.48 2.79 10.98
N THR A 61 8.97 1.57 11.14
CA THR A 61 8.82 0.62 10.03
C THR A 61 7.86 1.21 9.00
N PHE A 62 8.24 1.12 7.72
CA PHE A 62 7.40 1.58 6.63
C PHE A 62 6.10 0.75 6.57
N SER A 63 4.95 1.43 6.58
CA SER A 63 3.63 0.82 6.40
C SER A 63 2.96 1.45 5.17
N PHE A 64 2.60 0.63 4.17
CA PHE A 64 2.01 1.11 2.92
C PHE A 64 0.68 1.83 3.17
N ARG A 65 -0.18 1.22 3.99
CA ARG A 65 -1.42 1.82 4.49
C ARG A 65 -1.15 3.16 5.16
N LYS A 66 -0.33 3.23 6.21
CA LYS A 66 -0.13 4.49 6.95
C LYS A 66 0.44 5.61 6.05
N ALA A 67 1.40 5.28 5.18
CA ALA A 67 2.03 6.26 4.30
C ALA A 67 1.08 6.81 3.22
N PHE A 68 0.13 5.99 2.73
CA PHE A 68 -0.68 6.32 1.56
C PHE A 68 -2.20 6.46 1.83
N SER A 69 -2.70 6.07 3.00
CA SER A 69 -4.12 6.21 3.36
C SER A 69 -4.51 7.68 3.57
N ASP A 70 -3.74 8.44 4.36
CA ASP A 70 -4.02 9.85 4.62
C ASP A 70 -3.68 10.74 3.41
N SER A 71 -2.71 10.30 2.60
CA SER A 71 -2.22 11.04 1.43
C SER A 71 -3.10 10.93 0.19
N PHE A 72 -3.99 9.94 0.09
CA PHE A 72 -4.90 9.80 -1.05
C PHE A 72 -5.94 10.94 -1.11
N LEU A 73 -6.37 11.46 0.05
CA LEU A 73 -7.22 12.65 0.15
C LEU A 73 -6.50 13.93 -0.32
N LEU A 74 -5.22 14.10 -0.01
CA LEU A 74 -4.42 15.28 -0.43
C LEU A 74 -3.96 15.21 -1.89
N PHE A 75 -3.63 14.02 -2.40
CA PHE A 75 -3.18 13.84 -3.78
C PHE A 75 -4.31 14.11 -4.77
N SER A 76 -5.52 13.60 -4.52
CA SER A 76 -6.70 13.85 -5.36
C SER A 76 -7.16 15.31 -5.34
N ALA A 77 -6.98 16.03 -4.22
CA ALA A 77 -7.31 17.45 -4.11
C ALA A 77 -6.29 18.40 -4.79
N SER A 78 -5.07 17.93 -5.08
CA SER A 78 -4.00 18.77 -5.68
C SER A 78 -3.89 18.61 -7.20
N VAL A 79 -4.67 17.72 -7.81
CA VAL A 79 -4.77 17.54 -9.28
C VAL A 79 -6.19 17.86 -9.79
N GLY A 80 -6.97 18.62 -9.02
CA GLY A 80 -8.25 19.20 -9.42
C GLY A 80 -8.12 20.64 -9.88
#